data_AF-A0AAJ6QKD2-F1
#
_entry.id   AF-A0AAJ6QKD2-F1
#
_cell.length_a   1.000
_cell.length_b   1.000
_cell.length_c   1.000
_cell.angle_alpha   90.00
_cell.angle_beta   90.00
_cell.angle_gamma   90.00
#
_symmetry.space_group_name_H-M   'P 1'
#
loop_
_entity.id
_entity.type
_entity.pdbx_description
1 polymer ?
#
loop_
_entity_poly.entity_id
_entity_poly.type
_entity_poly.pdbx_seq_one_letter_code
_entity_poly.pdbx_strand_id
1 'polypeptide(L)'
;MGKGTDKLYITHSEWASEDAFSASAGAGVGRAKRGGVDTAFKRLPFNFCSLSLQPFSHPVCTPSGTIFDLTNILPWIKKHGTNPVNGAPLKSSDLIKLHLAKNESDEYVDPVTYKVFTDNTHIVALRNTGNVFAWDTVERLNIKGKLWRDLVTDEEFTRKDIITLQDPQNVESRNLSSFNYLKEGESGLTDEQIREREDPSNNVNVNALGSSAKILKAKEAVAKARAERSQRVGSTATSKELAKSGSAGNAALSQKTASFQSGKAVPYNAAKHTTGLAAASFTSTGMTPHTSAELALLSDEEYMLKRGRVKQKGYARISTNVGDVNLELHTEYAPKAVWNFIKLAKKGYYRDVTFHRNIKGFMIQGGDPSGTGRGGESIWGKYFNDEFEGPLKHDSRGTLSMANKGKNTNSSQFFIAYRALPHLNNKHTIFGHVIDDPTPSSTTLNNLELHPTNPTTNRPTPDIRITDVTVFVDPFEEFLKQKQTEEAKAKGQIVNPEEEEENARRAEDDRITWTGKRVRGAGTGAKDEGSGGVGKYLKAALAERAEQEEDEIVEFVDDEPEPEPMRKKFKGGGGFGDFSSWD
;
A
#
# COMPACT_ATOMS: atom_id res chain seq x y z
N MET A 1 -5.57 -0.94 6.47
CA MET A 1 -5.42 0.12 7.51
C MET A 1 -4.52 -0.38 8.65
N GLY A 2 -4.22 0.43 9.68
CA GLY A 2 -3.06 0.38 10.61
C GLY A 2 -2.31 -0.95 10.80
N LYS A 3 -0.97 -0.95 10.77
CA LYS A 3 -0.08 -2.14 10.81
C LYS A 3 -0.64 -3.40 10.11
N GLY A 4 -1.33 -3.24 8.97
CA GLY A 4 -1.91 -4.35 8.21
C GLY A 4 -3.24 -4.92 8.73
N THR A 5 -4.02 -4.17 9.52
CA THR A 5 -5.15 -4.71 10.31
C THR A 5 -6.54 -4.10 10.11
N ASP A 6 -6.99 -3.50 9.01
CA ASP A 6 -8.40 -3.02 8.83
C ASP A 6 -9.11 -2.16 9.93
N LYS A 7 -8.45 -1.86 11.04
CA LYS A 7 -8.92 -0.95 12.08
C LYS A 7 -8.51 0.47 11.72
N LEU A 8 -9.42 1.41 11.97
CA LEU A 8 -9.24 2.84 11.75
C LEU A 8 -8.31 3.52 12.78
N TYR A 9 -7.86 2.80 13.81
CA TYR A 9 -6.94 3.29 14.83
C TYR A 9 -5.92 2.21 15.21
N ILE A 10 -4.71 2.64 15.60
CA ILE A 10 -3.62 1.76 16.05
C ILE A 10 -3.61 1.76 17.58
N THR A 11 -3.50 0.59 18.20
CA THR A 11 -3.42 0.48 19.66
C THR A 11 -2.00 0.76 20.18
N HIS A 12 -1.87 1.22 21.43
CA HIS A 12 -0.56 1.49 22.04
C HIS A 12 0.34 0.24 22.11
N SER A 13 -0.25 -0.96 22.24
CA SER A 13 0.47 -2.24 22.15
C SER A 13 1.03 -2.52 20.76
N GLU A 14 0.33 -2.13 19.70
CA GLU A 14 0.82 -2.25 18.31
C GLU A 14 1.87 -1.18 17.99
N TRP A 15 1.86 -0.05 18.71
CA TRP A 15 2.95 0.95 18.69
C TRP A 15 4.20 0.46 19.43
N ALA A 16 4.03 -0.27 20.54
CA ALA A 16 5.12 -0.72 21.40
C ALA A 16 5.72 -2.08 21.01
N SER A 17 5.02 -2.91 20.22
CA SER A 17 5.54 -4.21 19.81
C SER A 17 6.60 -4.06 18.71
N GLU A 18 7.81 -4.49 19.03
CA GLU A 18 9.04 -4.44 18.24
C GLU A 18 9.09 -5.37 17.01
N ASP A 19 7.94 -5.90 16.57
CA ASP A 19 7.87 -6.86 15.48
C ASP A 19 7.33 -6.26 14.16
N ALA A 20 8.19 -6.37 13.15
CA ALA A 20 8.02 -6.38 11.70
C ALA A 20 7.17 -5.28 11.03
N PHE A 21 7.77 -4.66 10.01
CA PHE A 21 7.20 -3.72 9.03
C PHE A 21 7.19 -2.23 9.46
N SER A 22 8.39 -1.64 9.51
CA SER A 22 8.59 -0.20 9.28
C SER A 22 8.50 0.11 7.78
N ALA A 23 7.83 1.20 7.42
CA ALA A 23 7.63 1.66 6.03
C ALA A 23 8.91 2.17 5.33
N SER A 24 10.08 2.04 5.95
CA SER A 24 11.38 2.47 5.41
C SER A 24 12.27 1.32 4.90
N ALA A 25 11.82 0.07 4.93
CA ALA A 25 12.60 -1.06 4.43
C ALA A 25 12.08 -1.53 3.05
N GLY A 26 12.90 -1.37 2.01
CA GLY A 26 12.64 -1.92 0.68
C GLY A 26 12.54 -3.46 0.71
N ALA A 27 11.71 -4.01 -0.16
CA ALA A 27 11.55 -5.45 -0.33
C ALA A 27 12.86 -6.06 -0.84
N GLY A 28 13.65 -6.64 0.06
CA GLY A 28 14.95 -7.25 -0.28
C GLY A 28 15.79 -7.76 0.89
N VAL A 29 15.50 -7.36 2.14
CA VAL A 29 16.27 -7.85 3.30
C VAL A 29 15.64 -9.15 3.82
N GLY A 30 15.81 -10.21 3.02
CA GLY A 30 15.57 -11.57 3.47
C GLY A 30 16.68 -12.01 4.42
N ARG A 31 16.32 -12.24 5.69
CA ARG A 31 16.84 -13.31 6.53
C ARG A 31 18.38 -13.48 6.52
N ALA A 32 19.12 -12.47 6.96
CA ALA A 32 20.54 -12.63 7.31
C ALA A 32 20.85 -11.91 8.63
N LYS A 33 21.51 -12.66 9.53
CA LYS A 33 22.02 -12.30 10.87
C LYS A 33 20.99 -12.10 11.99
N ARG A 34 20.57 -13.24 12.55
CA ARG A 34 20.44 -13.36 14.01
C ARG A 34 21.85 -13.29 14.61
N GLY A 35 22.10 -12.30 15.46
CA GLY A 35 23.36 -12.14 16.22
C GLY A 35 24.15 -10.88 15.85
N GLY A 36 23.78 -9.75 16.46
CA GLY A 36 24.50 -8.47 16.37
C GLY A 36 23.61 -7.32 16.86
N VAL A 37 24.04 -6.62 17.90
CA VAL A 37 23.34 -5.43 18.46
C VAL A 37 23.58 -4.24 17.54
N ASP A 38 22.90 -4.19 16.40
CA ASP A 38 22.79 -2.98 15.59
C ASP A 38 21.38 -2.42 15.74
N THR A 39 21.22 -1.59 16.78
CA THR A 39 20.00 -0.81 16.99
C THR A 39 19.73 0.04 15.74
N ALA A 40 18.56 -0.14 15.14
CA ALA A 40 18.16 0.61 13.95
C ALA A 40 18.32 2.13 14.20
N PHE A 41 19.08 2.81 13.34
CA PHE A 41 19.30 4.26 13.41
C PHE A 41 17.95 5.00 13.41
N LYS A 42 17.60 5.66 14.52
CA LYS A 42 16.39 6.46 14.66
C LYS A 42 16.77 7.89 15.04
N ARG A 43 16.51 8.83 14.13
CA ARG A 43 16.81 10.26 14.30
C ARG A 43 15.61 10.98 14.90
N LEU A 44 15.87 11.82 15.91
CA LEU A 44 14.85 12.71 16.47
C LEU A 44 14.63 13.93 15.55
N PRO A 45 13.39 14.20 15.08
CA PRO A 45 13.09 15.38 14.27
C PRO A 45 13.46 16.68 14.98
N PHE A 46 13.74 17.75 14.23
CA PHE A 46 14.31 18.97 14.80
C PHE A 46 13.38 19.70 15.76
N ASN A 47 12.07 19.60 15.55
CA ASN A 47 11.00 20.24 16.34
C ASN A 47 10.67 19.49 17.64
N PHE A 48 11.46 18.49 18.04
CA PHE A 48 11.24 17.67 19.23
C PHE A 48 12.29 17.94 20.31
N CYS A 49 11.83 17.88 21.55
CA CYS A 49 12.65 17.93 22.75
C CYS A 49 13.45 16.62 22.92
N SER A 50 14.74 16.73 23.18
CA SER A 50 15.63 15.57 23.32
C SER A 50 15.39 14.75 24.60
N LEU A 51 14.68 15.31 25.58
CA LEU A 51 14.36 14.65 26.86
C LEU A 51 12.97 13.99 26.86
N SER A 52 11.93 14.74 26.48
CA SER A 52 10.55 14.22 26.47
C SER A 52 10.18 13.47 25.20
N LEU A 53 10.99 13.61 24.14
CA LEU A 53 10.72 13.06 22.80
C LEU A 53 9.35 13.52 22.24
N GLN A 54 8.90 14.71 22.66
CA GLN A 54 7.67 15.37 22.21
C GLN A 54 8.00 16.70 21.51
N PRO A 55 7.10 17.24 20.68
CA PRO A 55 7.24 18.59 20.15
C PRO A 55 7.40 19.60 21.29
N PHE A 56 8.42 20.47 21.20
CA PHE A 56 8.64 21.47 22.24
C PHE A 56 7.64 22.63 22.10
N SER A 57 7.26 23.23 23.22
CA SER A 57 6.53 24.51 23.24
C SER A 57 7.44 25.69 23.55
N HIS A 58 8.38 25.51 24.48
CA HIS A 58 9.33 26.54 24.92
C HIS A 58 10.76 26.05 24.67
N PRO A 59 11.23 26.06 23.40
CA PRO A 59 12.52 25.51 23.04
C PRO A 59 13.65 26.27 23.71
N VAL A 60 14.55 25.51 24.32
CA VAL A 60 15.83 25.99 24.84
C VAL A 60 16.94 25.09 24.31
N CYS A 61 18.14 25.64 24.15
CA CYS A 61 19.32 24.85 23.79
C CYS A 61 20.44 24.98 24.80
N THR A 62 21.28 23.95 24.84
CA THR A 62 22.58 24.01 25.53
C THR A 62 23.63 24.67 24.63
N PRO A 63 24.78 25.09 25.18
CA PRO A 63 25.89 25.61 24.37
C PRO A 63 26.44 24.59 23.36
N SER A 64 26.18 23.30 23.57
CA SER A 64 26.52 22.20 22.65
C SER A 64 25.51 22.00 21.51
N GLY A 65 24.39 22.73 21.50
CA GLY A 65 23.37 22.65 20.46
C GLY A 65 22.26 21.60 20.71
N THR A 66 22.19 21.00 21.89
CA THR A 66 21.12 20.04 22.23
C THR A 66 19.85 20.79 22.60
N ILE A 67 18.73 20.45 21.95
CA ILE A 67 17.43 21.13 22.14
C ILE A 67 16.59 20.41 23.20
N PHE A 68 16.04 21.17 24.13
CA PHE A 68 15.11 20.73 25.16
C PHE A 68 13.89 21.65 25.23
N ASP A 69 12.85 21.19 25.92
CA ASP A 69 11.74 22.04 26.34
C ASP A 69 12.02 22.52 27.77
N LEU A 70 11.83 23.83 28.01
CA LEU A 70 12.14 24.47 29.29
C LEU A 70 11.42 23.79 30.47
N THR A 71 10.16 23.40 30.26
CA THR A 71 9.30 22.75 31.26
C THR A 71 9.86 21.41 31.74
N ASN A 72 10.52 20.67 30.85
CA ASN A 72 11.00 19.32 31.11
C ASN A 72 12.46 19.29 31.60
N ILE A 73 13.31 20.18 31.08
CA ILE A 73 14.74 20.20 31.43
C ILE A 73 15.01 20.81 32.81
N LEU A 74 14.21 21.77 33.27
CA LEU A 74 14.41 22.39 34.58
C LEU A 74 14.25 21.39 35.75
N PRO A 75 13.20 20.53 35.78
CA PRO A 75 13.11 19.43 36.74
C PRO A 75 14.31 18.48 36.68
N TRP A 76 14.77 18.13 35.48
CA TRP A 76 15.93 17.24 35.28
C TRP A 76 17.21 17.83 35.87
N ILE A 77 17.52 19.10 35.57
CA ILE A 77 18.70 19.79 36.10
C ILE A 77 18.65 19.86 37.64
N LYS A 78 17.47 20.10 38.23
CA LYS A 78 17.33 20.12 39.69
C LYS A 78 17.61 18.76 40.34
N LYS A 79 17.28 17.66 39.65
CA LYS A 79 17.42 16.29 40.17
C LYS A 79 18.81 15.70 39.91
N HIS A 80 19.34 15.86 38.70
CA HIS A 80 20.57 15.19 38.25
C HIS A 80 21.76 16.14 38.07
N GLY A 81 21.53 17.44 37.83
CA GLY A 81 22.60 18.42 37.59
C GLY A 81 23.41 18.20 36.30
N THR A 82 22.96 17.31 35.42
CA THR A 82 23.65 16.89 34.20
C THR A 82 22.75 17.01 32.97
N ASN A 83 23.36 17.06 31.79
CA ASN A 83 22.67 17.00 30.51
C ASN A 83 22.27 15.54 30.23
N PRO A 84 20.97 15.27 29.97
CA PRO A 84 20.47 13.90 29.78
C PRO A 84 21.07 13.18 28.56
N VAL A 85 21.49 13.91 27.52
CA VAL A 85 21.97 13.31 26.27
C VAL A 85 23.43 12.87 26.38
N ASN A 86 24.32 13.72 26.91
CA ASN A 86 25.76 13.47 26.92
C ASN A 86 26.37 13.30 28.34
N GLY A 87 25.58 13.50 29.40
CA GLY A 87 26.04 13.36 30.79
C GLY A 87 26.91 14.53 31.30
N ALA A 88 27.16 15.56 30.50
CA ALA A 88 27.97 16.71 30.93
C ALA A 88 27.26 17.53 32.03
N PRO A 89 27.98 18.15 32.97
CA PRO A 89 27.35 19.01 33.98
C PRO A 89 26.65 20.20 33.31
N LEU A 90 25.40 20.48 33.70
CA LEU A 90 24.58 21.52 33.08
C LEU A 90 23.87 22.34 34.16
N LYS A 91 24.06 23.67 34.14
CA LYS A 91 23.34 24.60 35.03
C LYS A 91 22.18 25.25 34.29
N SER A 92 21.17 25.72 35.04
CA SER A 92 20.03 26.45 34.48
C SER A 92 20.44 27.77 33.81
N SER A 93 21.55 28.38 34.23
CA SER A 93 22.12 29.60 33.63
C SER A 93 22.68 29.39 32.23
N ASP A 94 23.00 28.14 31.88
CA ASP A 94 23.69 27.83 30.62
C ASP A 94 22.69 27.55 29.49
N LEU A 95 21.38 27.52 29.81
CA LEU A 95 20.31 27.33 28.85
C LEU A 95 20.02 28.62 28.11
N ILE A 96 19.99 28.53 26.78
CA ILE A 96 19.70 29.65 25.89
C ILE A 96 18.29 29.45 25.34
N LYS A 97 17.44 30.46 25.48
CA LYS A 97 16.07 30.42 24.94
C LYS A 97 16.11 30.59 23.42
N LEU A 98 15.40 29.73 22.70
CA LEU A 98 15.37 29.78 21.24
C LEU A 98 14.13 30.56 20.75
N HIS A 99 14.37 31.45 19.79
CA HIS A 99 13.35 32.21 19.08
C HIS A 99 13.25 31.69 17.65
N LEU A 100 12.26 30.83 17.40
CA LEU A 100 11.96 30.27 16.08
C LEU A 100 10.78 31.01 15.45
N ALA A 101 10.99 31.54 14.25
CA ALA A 101 9.91 32.16 13.48
C ALA A 101 9.00 31.10 12.86
N LYS A 102 7.71 31.42 12.71
CA LYS A 102 6.72 30.59 12.05
C LYS A 102 6.01 31.36 10.94
N ASN A 103 5.60 30.66 9.89
CA ASN A 103 4.78 31.24 8.82
C ASN A 103 3.28 31.21 9.17
N GLU A 104 2.43 31.73 8.27
CA GLU A 104 0.96 31.71 8.40
C GLU A 104 0.38 30.29 8.48
N SER A 105 1.10 29.28 7.96
CA SER A 105 0.74 27.87 8.00
C SER A 105 1.25 27.14 9.26
N ASP A 106 1.76 27.86 10.27
CA ASP A 106 2.34 27.35 11.52
C ASP A 106 3.60 26.47 11.36
N GLU A 107 4.28 26.54 10.21
CA GLU A 107 5.55 25.87 9.95
C GLU A 107 6.75 26.74 10.38
N TYR A 108 7.81 26.13 10.92
CA TYR A 108 9.02 26.85 11.30
C TYR A 108 9.81 27.30 10.07
N VAL A 109 10.18 28.58 10.05
CA VAL A 109 10.87 29.21 8.91
C VAL A 109 12.08 30.02 9.38
N ASP A 110 13.02 30.22 8.47
CA ASP A 110 14.05 31.25 8.62
C ASP A 110 13.40 32.65 8.57
N PRO A 111 13.62 33.51 9.58
CA PRO A 111 12.99 34.84 9.64
C PRO A 111 13.40 35.79 8.52
N VAL A 112 14.54 35.57 7.86
CA VAL A 112 15.06 36.47 6.81
C VAL A 112 14.71 35.96 5.43
N THR A 113 14.94 34.67 5.19
CA THR A 113 14.74 34.06 3.86
C THR A 113 13.37 33.41 3.69
N TYR A 114 12.56 33.32 4.75
CA TYR A 114 11.27 32.63 4.79
C TYR A 114 11.33 31.16 4.34
N LYS A 115 12.52 30.57 4.33
CA LYS A 115 12.72 29.17 3.96
C LYS A 115 12.24 28.28 5.10
N VAL A 116 11.38 27.32 4.78
CA VAL A 116 10.87 26.33 5.74
C VAL A 116 11.99 25.42 6.21
N PHE A 117 12.09 25.23 7.54
CA PHE A 117 13.02 24.29 8.15
C PHE A 117 12.54 22.85 7.99
N THR A 118 13.46 21.96 7.70
CA THR A 118 13.18 20.52 7.51
C THR A 118 14.22 19.69 8.27
N ASP A 119 14.02 18.38 8.37
CA ASP A 119 15.02 17.49 8.99
C ASP A 119 16.36 17.42 8.21
N ASN A 120 16.43 18.02 7.02
CA ASN A 120 17.65 18.09 6.22
C ASN A 120 18.26 19.50 6.13
N THR A 121 17.65 20.50 6.77
CA THR A 121 18.25 21.84 6.82
C THR A 121 19.34 21.92 7.88
N HIS A 122 20.43 22.61 7.56
CA HIS A 122 21.42 23.00 8.56
C HIS A 122 20.90 24.23 9.32
N ILE A 123 20.59 24.05 10.61
CA ILE A 123 19.96 25.05 11.47
C ILE A 123 20.97 25.50 12.52
N VAL A 124 21.09 26.82 12.69
CA VAL A 124 21.96 27.44 13.69
C VAL A 124 21.21 28.46 14.52
N ALA A 125 21.62 28.63 15.76
CA ALA A 125 21.13 29.67 16.67
C ALA A 125 22.28 30.59 17.09
N LEU A 126 21.97 31.85 17.36
CA LEU A 126 22.93 32.78 17.96
C LEU A 126 22.81 32.76 19.48
N ARG A 127 23.94 32.66 20.19
CA ARG A 127 23.98 32.56 21.66
C ARG A 127 23.46 33.81 22.37
N ASN A 128 23.75 34.99 21.83
CA ASN A 128 23.40 36.29 22.43
C ASN A 128 21.88 36.52 22.41
N THR A 129 21.26 36.32 21.24
CA THR A 129 19.86 36.67 21.02
C THR A 129 18.92 35.47 21.09
N GLY A 130 19.43 34.25 20.87
CA GLY A 130 18.64 33.05 20.78
C GLY A 130 17.88 32.88 19.46
N ASN A 131 18.05 33.82 18.50
CA ASN A 131 17.41 33.75 17.20
C ASN A 131 17.94 32.59 16.36
N VAL A 132 17.04 31.91 15.65
CA VAL A 132 17.35 30.71 14.87
C VAL A 132 17.28 31.01 13.36
N PHE A 133 18.32 30.61 12.64
CA PHE A 133 18.50 30.85 11.21
C PHE A 133 18.91 29.57 10.47
N ALA A 134 18.71 29.56 9.15
CA ALA A 134 19.39 28.59 8.30
C ALA A 134 20.89 28.97 8.23
N TRP A 135 21.77 27.97 8.25
CA TRP A 135 23.22 28.18 8.09
C TRP A 135 23.55 28.94 6.80
N ASP A 136 22.86 28.63 5.70
CA ASP A 136 23.05 29.29 4.41
C ASP A 136 22.80 30.81 4.48
N THR A 137 21.84 31.25 5.30
CA THR A 137 21.53 32.66 5.54
C THR A 137 22.66 33.35 6.29
N VAL A 138 23.11 32.77 7.40
CA VAL A 138 24.21 33.32 8.22
C VAL A 138 25.52 33.31 7.45
N GLU A 139 25.80 32.26 6.67
CA GLU A 139 27.01 32.15 5.86
C GLU A 139 27.06 33.24 4.78
N ARG A 140 25.95 33.48 4.08
CA ARG A 140 25.89 34.46 3.00
C ARG A 140 25.88 35.89 3.50
N LEU A 141 25.01 36.21 4.45
CA LEU A 141 24.75 37.59 4.86
C LEU A 141 25.74 38.06 5.93
N ASN A 142 26.09 37.21 6.91
CA ASN A 142 26.99 37.60 7.99
C ASN A 142 28.44 37.26 7.69
N ILE A 143 28.75 35.99 7.38
CA ILE A 143 30.16 35.54 7.26
C ILE A 143 30.80 36.08 5.98
N LYS A 144 30.19 35.86 4.81
CA LYS A 144 30.70 36.35 3.52
C LYS A 144 30.60 37.87 3.42
N GLY A 145 29.54 38.45 3.97
CA GLY A 145 29.34 39.90 4.04
C GLY A 145 30.23 40.62 5.07
N LYS A 146 30.94 39.87 5.95
CA LYS A 146 31.68 40.40 7.11
C LYS A 146 30.84 41.28 8.02
N LEU A 147 29.52 41.05 8.06
CA LEU A 147 28.55 41.77 8.88
C LEU A 147 28.23 40.94 10.12
N TRP A 148 28.90 41.23 11.22
CA TRP A 148 28.79 40.48 12.49
C TRP A 148 27.69 41.03 13.40
N ARG A 149 26.49 41.20 12.84
CA ARG A 149 25.28 41.68 13.54
C ARG A 149 24.11 40.74 13.27
N ASP A 150 23.29 40.48 14.28
CA ASP A 150 22.08 39.67 14.15
C ASP A 150 21.16 40.28 13.08
N LEU A 151 20.65 39.45 12.16
CA LEU A 151 19.83 39.89 11.04
C LEU A 151 18.42 40.35 11.44
N VAL A 152 17.99 40.06 12.67
CA VAL A 152 16.66 40.43 13.19
C VAL A 152 16.77 41.56 14.21
N THR A 153 17.70 41.47 15.16
CA THR A 153 17.81 42.41 16.29
C THR A 153 18.99 43.38 16.21
N ASP A 154 19.86 43.25 15.19
CA ASP A 154 21.05 44.09 14.96
C ASP A 154 22.11 44.06 16.09
N GLU A 155 22.03 43.07 16.99
CA GLU A 155 23.01 42.87 18.06
C GLU A 155 24.33 42.28 17.52
N GLU A 156 25.46 42.78 18.01
CA GLU A 156 26.78 42.28 17.62
C GLU A 156 27.03 40.87 18.16
N PHE A 157 27.56 39.97 17.31
CA PHE A 157 27.92 38.61 17.71
C PHE A 157 29.24 38.16 17.08
N THR A 158 29.90 37.19 17.69
CA THR A 158 31.14 36.61 17.15
C THR A 158 30.91 35.22 16.57
N ARG A 159 31.87 34.72 15.78
CA ARG A 159 31.79 33.35 15.25
C ARG A 159 31.65 32.27 16.33
N LYS A 160 32.09 32.52 17.57
CA LYS A 160 31.97 31.58 18.70
C LYS A 160 30.56 31.51 19.27
N ASP A 161 29.72 32.48 18.94
CA ASP A 161 28.35 32.59 19.42
C ASP A 161 27.36 31.86 18.51
N ILE A 162 27.82 31.35 17.36
CA ILE A 162 27.02 30.50 16.47
C ILE A 162 26.98 29.09 17.06
N ILE A 163 25.78 28.63 17.40
CA ILE A 163 25.50 27.30 17.93
C ILE A 163 24.78 26.50 16.85
N THR A 164 25.36 25.36 16.45
CA THR A 164 24.71 24.46 15.51
C THR A 164 23.69 23.58 16.23
N LEU A 165 22.40 23.74 15.87
CA LEU A 165 21.31 22.95 16.43
C LEU A 165 21.10 21.63 15.66
N GLN A 166 21.35 21.67 14.35
CA GLN A 166 21.17 20.54 13.47
C GLN A 166 22.08 20.68 12.26
N ASP A 167 22.86 19.64 11.99
CA ASP A 167 23.69 19.54 10.80
C ASP A 167 23.30 18.27 10.02
N PRO A 168 22.89 18.37 8.74
CA PRO A 168 22.62 17.19 7.91
C PRO A 168 23.87 16.33 7.66
N GLN A 169 25.08 16.88 7.78
CA GLN A 169 26.32 16.11 7.60
C GLN A 169 26.72 15.34 8.86
N ASN A 170 26.31 15.82 10.05
CA ASN A 170 26.62 15.19 11.34
C ASN A 170 25.39 14.54 11.96
N VAL A 171 25.05 13.34 11.47
CA VAL A 171 23.81 12.65 11.80
C VAL A 171 23.79 12.00 13.19
N GLU A 172 24.95 11.90 13.86
CA GLU A 172 25.09 11.21 15.16
C GLU A 172 24.56 12.03 16.35
N SER A 173 24.56 13.37 16.22
CA SER A 173 24.20 14.31 17.29
C SER A 173 22.74 14.20 17.79
N ARG A 174 21.84 13.61 16.99
CA ARG A 174 20.40 13.44 17.30
C ARG A 174 19.93 11.99 17.16
N ASN A 175 20.84 11.03 17.25
CA ASN A 175 20.50 9.62 17.25
C ASN A 175 19.94 9.21 18.61
N LEU A 176 18.73 8.63 18.65
CA LEU A 176 18.11 8.19 19.90
C LEU A 176 18.93 7.12 20.62
N SER A 177 19.69 6.29 19.90
CA SER A 177 20.52 5.25 20.52
C SER A 177 21.75 5.81 21.24
N SER A 178 22.12 7.07 21.00
CA SER A 178 23.25 7.70 21.69
C SER A 178 22.88 8.33 23.03
N PHE A 179 21.59 8.54 23.31
CA PHE A 179 21.13 9.25 24.51
C PHE A 179 21.37 8.44 25.79
N ASN A 180 22.12 9.02 26.73
CA ASN A 180 22.52 8.32 27.96
C ASN A 180 21.31 7.93 28.83
N TYR A 181 20.36 8.84 29.04
CA TYR A 181 19.19 8.55 29.87
C TYR A 181 18.33 7.37 29.34
N LEU A 182 18.29 7.17 28.01
CA LEU A 182 17.60 6.03 27.40
C LEU A 182 18.36 4.71 27.61
N LYS A 183 19.69 4.74 27.69
CA LYS A 183 20.52 3.57 28.01
C LYS A 183 20.41 3.20 29.49
N GLU A 184 20.30 4.21 30.35
CA GLU A 184 20.17 4.05 31.80
C GLU A 184 18.73 3.73 32.25
N GLY A 185 17.75 3.86 31.33
CA GLY A 185 16.36 3.50 31.57
C GLY A 185 15.56 4.53 32.38
N GLU A 186 16.07 5.76 32.54
CA GLU A 186 15.39 6.82 33.26
C GLU A 186 14.47 7.62 32.32
N SER A 187 13.18 7.73 32.63
CA SER A 187 12.29 8.64 31.90
C SER A 187 12.43 10.06 32.44
N GLY A 188 12.84 11.01 31.59
CA GLY A 188 12.95 12.43 31.97
C GLY A 188 11.62 13.20 32.11
N LEU A 189 10.50 12.51 32.26
CA LEU A 189 9.18 13.09 32.52
C LEU A 189 8.91 13.14 34.03
N THR A 190 8.13 14.12 34.48
CA THR A 190 7.68 14.17 35.89
C THR A 190 6.64 13.07 36.17
N ASP A 191 6.51 12.64 37.42
CA ASP A 191 5.49 11.65 37.83
C ASP A 191 4.06 12.09 37.47
N GLU A 192 3.80 13.40 37.44
CA GLU A 192 2.54 13.99 36.99
C GLU A 192 2.34 13.86 35.49
N GLN A 193 3.37 14.10 34.66
CA GLN A 193 3.29 13.91 33.20
C GLN A 193 3.22 12.43 32.80
N ILE A 194 3.80 11.54 33.59
CA ILE A 194 3.66 10.09 33.44
C ILE A 194 2.21 9.68 33.75
N ARG A 195 1.60 10.24 34.81
CA ARG A 195 0.18 10.04 35.14
C ARG A 195 -0.75 10.64 34.09
N GLU A 196 -0.48 11.83 33.57
CA GLU A 196 -1.24 12.45 32.46
C GLU A 196 -1.13 11.65 31.15
N ARG A 197 0.00 10.96 30.95
CA ARG A 197 0.20 10.02 29.83
C ARG A 197 -0.55 8.70 30.03
N GLU A 198 -0.66 8.25 31.28
CA GLU A 198 -1.43 7.07 31.66
C GLU A 198 -2.94 7.38 31.76
N ASP A 199 -3.33 8.65 31.81
CA ASP A 199 -4.71 9.11 31.91
C ASP A 199 -5.44 8.95 30.56
N PRO A 200 -6.50 8.11 30.48
CA PRO A 200 -7.23 7.85 29.23
C PRO A 200 -8.05 9.03 28.70
N SER A 201 -8.09 10.15 29.43
CA SER A 201 -8.92 11.33 29.17
C SER A 201 -8.38 12.21 28.03
N ASN A 202 -7.07 12.19 27.78
CA ASN A 202 -6.42 12.95 26.70
C ASN A 202 -6.57 12.30 25.32
N ASN A 203 -7.12 11.08 25.25
CA ASN A 203 -7.40 10.38 23.99
C ASN A 203 -8.88 10.47 23.57
N VAL A 204 -9.65 11.35 24.22
CA VAL A 204 -11.06 11.59 23.90
C VAL A 204 -11.17 12.98 23.29
N ASN A 205 -11.57 13.05 22.03
CA ASN A 205 -11.87 14.32 21.36
C ASN A 205 -13.06 14.99 22.06
N VAL A 206 -12.77 15.95 22.94
CA VAL A 206 -13.75 16.70 23.73
C VAL A 206 -14.71 17.54 22.86
N ASN A 207 -14.34 17.82 21.61
CA ASN A 207 -15.19 18.56 20.67
C ASN A 207 -16.26 17.67 20.01
N ALA A 208 -16.21 16.35 20.21
CA ALA A 208 -17.16 15.41 19.60
C ALA A 208 -18.33 15.00 20.53
N LEU A 209 -18.28 15.27 21.84
CA LEU A 209 -19.35 14.92 22.78
C LEU A 209 -19.91 16.17 23.48
N GLY A 210 -20.96 16.75 22.90
CA GLY A 210 -21.63 17.98 23.36
C GLY A 210 -22.41 17.89 24.67
N SER A 211 -21.94 17.18 25.70
CA SER A 211 -22.45 17.32 27.09
C SER A 211 -21.52 16.65 28.10
N SER A 212 -21.07 17.42 29.10
CA SER A 212 -20.17 16.99 30.19
C SER A 212 -20.68 15.79 30.98
N ALA A 213 -22.00 15.67 31.16
CA ALA A 213 -22.63 14.57 31.89
C ALA A 213 -22.53 13.22 31.15
N LYS A 214 -22.59 13.21 29.81
CA LYS A 214 -22.44 11.99 29.01
C LYS A 214 -20.98 11.52 28.98
N ILE A 215 -20.03 12.45 29.06
CA ILE A 215 -18.58 12.15 29.11
C ILE A 215 -18.22 11.45 30.41
N LEU A 216 -18.72 11.92 31.56
CA LEU A 216 -18.46 11.28 32.86
C LEU A 216 -19.04 9.87 32.95
N LYS A 217 -20.27 9.69 32.46
CA LYS A 217 -20.94 8.38 32.46
C LYS A 217 -20.25 7.36 31.54
N ALA A 218 -19.74 7.81 30.39
CA ALA A 218 -18.94 6.98 29.49
C ALA A 218 -17.59 6.60 30.11
N LYS A 219 -16.93 7.53 30.81
CA LYS A 219 -15.65 7.29 31.50
C LYS A 219 -15.80 6.26 32.63
N GLU A 220 -16.86 6.37 33.43
CA GLU A 220 -17.13 5.44 34.54
C GLU A 220 -17.46 4.02 34.04
N ALA A 221 -18.25 3.92 32.97
CA ALA A 221 -18.59 2.63 32.37
C ALA A 221 -17.36 1.89 31.80
N VAL A 222 -16.44 2.63 31.17
CA VAL A 222 -15.20 2.06 30.61
C VAL A 222 -14.23 1.64 31.72
N ALA A 223 -14.14 2.41 32.80
CA ALA A 223 -13.32 2.06 33.96
C ALA A 223 -13.81 0.77 34.64
N LYS A 224 -15.14 0.64 34.82
CA LYS A 224 -15.76 -0.55 35.40
C LYS A 224 -15.55 -1.81 34.56
N ALA A 225 -15.74 -1.71 33.24
CA ALA A 225 -15.49 -2.83 32.32
C ALA A 225 -14.02 -3.30 32.30
N ARG A 226 -13.08 -2.39 32.58
CA ARG A 226 -11.65 -2.71 32.64
C ARG A 226 -11.23 -3.35 33.96
N ALA A 227 -11.82 -2.92 35.08
CA ALA A 227 -11.63 -3.53 36.40
C ALA A 227 -12.17 -4.97 36.44
N GLU A 228 -13.31 -5.23 35.79
CA GLU A 228 -13.84 -6.59 35.65
C GLU A 228 -12.93 -7.48 34.77
N ARG A 229 -12.24 -6.89 33.79
CA ARG A 229 -11.31 -7.61 32.91
C ARG A 229 -9.98 -7.93 33.60
N SER A 230 -9.46 -7.06 34.47
CA SER A 230 -8.24 -7.33 35.24
C SER A 230 -8.44 -8.41 36.31
N GLN A 231 -9.63 -8.46 36.94
CA GLN A 231 -9.97 -9.53 37.87
C GLN A 231 -10.08 -10.92 37.21
N ARG A 232 -10.45 -10.98 35.92
CA ARG A 232 -10.49 -12.25 35.17
C ARG A 232 -9.11 -12.79 34.79
N VAL A 233 -8.08 -11.94 34.71
CA VAL A 233 -6.72 -12.36 34.35
C VAL A 233 -5.93 -12.87 35.57
N GLY A 234 -6.31 -12.48 36.78
CA GLY A 234 -5.62 -12.84 38.03
C GLY A 234 -5.90 -14.26 38.58
N SER A 235 -6.79 -15.05 37.98
CA SER A 235 -7.19 -16.38 38.51
C SER A 235 -6.66 -17.58 37.71
N THR A 236 -5.81 -17.36 36.70
CA THR A 236 -5.30 -18.44 35.82
C THR A 236 -3.78 -18.55 35.82
N ALA A 237 -3.16 -18.52 37.00
CA ALA A 237 -1.71 -18.70 37.12
C ALA A 237 -1.27 -19.34 38.45
N THR A 238 -1.79 -20.52 38.80
CA THR A 238 -1.19 -21.41 39.82
C THR A 238 -1.67 -22.85 39.68
N SER A 239 -0.91 -23.71 38.98
CA SER A 239 -0.58 -25.09 39.38
C SER A 239 0.16 -25.82 38.25
N LYS A 240 0.96 -26.80 38.66
CA LYS A 240 2.25 -27.24 38.12
C LYS A 240 2.11 -28.52 37.29
N GLU A 241 3.12 -28.79 36.46
CA GLU A 241 3.36 -30.01 35.67
C GLU A 241 3.07 -31.34 36.39
N LEU A 242 2.46 -32.32 35.71
CA LEU A 242 3.12 -33.59 35.28
C LEU A 242 2.16 -34.51 34.49
N ALA A 243 2.76 -35.32 33.61
CA ALA A 243 2.32 -36.64 33.13
C ALA A 243 1.60 -36.78 31.75
N LYS A 244 1.80 -37.98 31.21
CA LYS A 244 1.93 -38.41 29.81
C LYS A 244 0.65 -39.09 29.29
N SER A 245 0.53 -39.11 27.96
CA SER A 245 -0.16 -40.09 27.08
C SER A 245 -1.69 -40.24 27.13
N GLY A 246 -2.30 -40.26 25.92
CA GLY A 246 -3.42 -41.16 25.60
C GLY A 246 -4.76 -40.51 25.22
N SER A 247 -5.06 -40.54 23.92
CA SER A 247 -6.35 -40.88 23.28
C SER A 247 -7.71 -40.35 23.81
N ALA A 248 -8.41 -39.68 22.89
CA ALA A 248 -9.85 -39.70 22.60
C ALA A 248 -10.86 -39.14 23.62
N GLY A 249 -11.73 -38.24 23.13
CA GLY A 249 -12.99 -37.88 23.76
C GLY A 249 -13.52 -36.51 23.33
N ASN A 250 -14.42 -36.49 22.35
CA ASN A 250 -15.18 -35.31 21.93
C ASN A 250 -16.05 -34.75 23.08
N ALA A 251 -16.08 -33.43 23.22
CA ALA A 251 -17.23 -32.73 23.78
C ALA A 251 -17.34 -31.33 23.15
N ALA A 252 -18.32 -31.19 22.26
CA ALA A 252 -18.71 -29.93 21.65
C ALA A 252 -19.34 -29.00 22.70
N LEU A 253 -18.81 -27.78 22.84
CA LEU A 253 -19.56 -26.66 23.39
C LEU A 253 -19.71 -25.59 22.30
N SER A 254 -20.94 -25.49 21.82
CA SER A 254 -21.43 -24.42 20.96
C SER A 254 -21.28 -23.07 21.66
N GLN A 255 -20.26 -22.29 21.30
CA GLN A 255 -20.23 -20.86 21.54
C GLN A 255 -20.75 -20.13 20.30
N LYS A 256 -21.91 -19.49 20.46
CA LYS A 256 -22.44 -18.51 19.52
C LYS A 256 -21.37 -17.44 19.28
N THR A 257 -20.75 -17.48 18.11
CA THR A 257 -19.89 -16.42 17.61
C THR A 257 -20.76 -15.20 17.34
N ALA A 258 -20.56 -14.16 18.14
CA ALA A 258 -20.91 -12.81 17.72
C ALA A 258 -20.15 -12.56 16.41
N SER A 259 -20.90 -12.30 15.34
CA SER A 259 -20.36 -11.94 14.03
C SER A 259 -19.57 -10.64 14.16
N PHE A 260 -18.27 -10.75 14.41
CA PHE A 260 -17.33 -9.73 13.99
C PHE A 260 -17.51 -9.62 12.47
N GLN A 261 -18.03 -8.50 12.00
CA GLN A 261 -17.93 -8.16 10.58
C GLN A 261 -16.43 -8.16 10.25
N SER A 262 -15.97 -9.25 9.65
CA SER A 262 -14.64 -9.32 9.06
C SER A 262 -14.53 -8.16 8.09
N GLY A 263 -13.54 -7.28 8.29
CA GLY A 263 -13.14 -6.34 7.25
C GLY A 263 -13.01 -7.08 5.93
N LYS A 264 -13.60 -6.53 4.86
CA LYS A 264 -13.62 -7.19 3.55
C LYS A 264 -12.17 -7.47 3.14
N ALA A 265 -11.88 -8.71 2.75
CA ALA A 265 -10.54 -9.09 2.31
C ALA A 265 -10.08 -8.14 1.18
N VAL A 266 -8.86 -7.61 1.31
CA VAL A 266 -8.29 -6.73 0.29
C VAL A 266 -8.16 -7.51 -1.01
N PRO A 267 -8.75 -7.05 -2.11
CA PRO A 267 -8.72 -7.77 -3.38
C PRO A 267 -7.28 -7.81 -3.93
N TYR A 268 -6.91 -8.92 -4.58
CA TYR A 268 -5.53 -9.17 -5.03
C TYR A 268 -5.03 -8.13 -6.06
N ASN A 269 -5.95 -7.48 -6.78
CA ASN A 269 -5.70 -6.43 -7.76
C ASN A 269 -5.83 -5.01 -7.17
N ALA A 270 -5.83 -4.85 -5.85
CA ALA A 270 -5.85 -3.54 -5.22
C ALA A 270 -4.62 -2.70 -5.62
N ALA A 271 -4.87 -1.47 -6.08
CA ALA A 271 -3.86 -0.47 -6.38
C ALA A 271 -3.22 0.08 -5.10
N LYS A 272 -2.11 0.81 -5.27
CA LYS A 272 -1.50 1.58 -4.17
C LYS A 272 -2.22 2.90 -3.88
N HIS A 273 -3.12 3.31 -4.77
CA HIS A 273 -3.91 4.54 -4.64
C HIS A 273 -5.39 4.20 -4.42
N THR A 274 -6.11 5.11 -3.77
CA THR A 274 -7.54 4.99 -3.53
C THR A 274 -8.33 5.39 -4.77
N THR A 275 -9.60 4.99 -4.85
CA THR A 275 -10.51 5.38 -5.94
C THR A 275 -10.77 6.88 -6.01
N GLY A 276 -10.41 7.64 -4.97
CA GLY A 276 -10.68 9.08 -4.87
C GLY A 276 -12.14 9.43 -4.60
N LEU A 277 -13.06 8.44 -4.61
CA LEU A 277 -14.50 8.66 -4.44
C LEU A 277 -14.86 9.30 -3.10
N ALA A 278 -14.20 8.91 -2.01
CA ALA A 278 -14.43 9.53 -0.70
C ALA A 278 -14.08 11.03 -0.72
N ALA A 279 -12.93 11.39 -1.31
CA ALA A 279 -12.50 12.77 -1.45
C ALA A 279 -13.38 13.56 -2.43
N ALA A 280 -13.75 12.96 -3.56
CA ALA A 280 -14.65 13.58 -4.54
C ALA A 280 -16.06 13.80 -3.98
N SER A 281 -16.58 12.86 -3.19
CA SER A 281 -17.87 13.01 -2.51
C SER A 281 -17.85 14.03 -1.37
N PHE A 282 -16.67 14.30 -0.79
CA PHE A 282 -16.50 15.35 0.20
C PHE A 282 -16.51 16.75 -0.44
N THR A 283 -15.98 16.88 -1.66
CA THR A 283 -15.88 18.17 -2.35
C THR A 283 -17.02 18.46 -3.32
N SER A 284 -17.77 17.43 -3.75
CA SER A 284 -18.88 17.57 -4.69
C SER A 284 -20.23 17.33 -4.01
N THR A 285 -21.13 18.31 -4.13
CA THR A 285 -22.51 18.21 -3.64
C THR A 285 -23.40 17.31 -4.50
N GLY A 286 -22.95 16.92 -5.70
CA GLY A 286 -23.68 16.06 -6.64
C GLY A 286 -23.32 14.57 -6.56
N MET A 287 -22.33 14.19 -5.76
CA MET A 287 -21.93 12.79 -5.56
C MET A 287 -22.55 12.22 -4.28
N THR A 288 -22.84 10.92 -4.30
CA THR A 288 -23.25 10.19 -3.10
C THR A 288 -22.11 10.20 -2.06
N PRO A 289 -22.40 10.47 -0.78
CA PRO A 289 -21.36 10.52 0.25
C PRO A 289 -20.71 9.14 0.42
N HIS A 290 -19.41 9.05 0.13
CA HIS A 290 -18.60 7.85 0.33
C HIS A 290 -17.71 8.05 1.55
N THR A 291 -17.86 7.19 2.56
CA THR A 291 -17.12 7.27 3.83
C THR A 291 -15.92 6.32 3.88
N SER A 292 -15.82 5.36 2.96
CA SER A 292 -14.72 4.40 2.87
C SER A 292 -13.69 4.80 1.81
N ALA A 293 -12.42 4.82 2.20
CA ALA A 293 -11.30 4.94 1.28
C ALA A 293 -10.96 3.57 0.67
N GLU A 294 -11.74 3.16 -0.33
CA GLU A 294 -11.48 1.91 -1.07
C GLU A 294 -10.26 2.07 -2.00
N LEU A 295 -9.41 1.05 -2.03
CA LEU A 295 -8.29 0.99 -2.98
C LEU A 295 -8.87 0.78 -4.39
N ALA A 296 -8.33 1.51 -5.38
CA ALA A 296 -8.75 1.32 -6.76
C ALA A 296 -8.41 -0.11 -7.21
N LEU A 297 -9.31 -0.76 -7.94
CA LEU A 297 -9.04 -2.07 -8.53
C LEU A 297 -8.27 -1.85 -9.84
N LEU A 298 -7.09 -2.43 -9.97
CA LEU A 298 -6.41 -2.47 -11.26
C LEU A 298 -7.19 -3.38 -12.21
N SER A 299 -7.25 -2.98 -13.49
CA SER A 299 -7.70 -3.89 -14.54
C SER A 299 -6.77 -5.09 -14.62
N ASP A 300 -7.28 -6.22 -15.10
CA ASP A 300 -6.48 -7.44 -15.27
C ASP A 300 -5.24 -7.18 -16.14
N GLU A 301 -5.40 -6.38 -17.19
CA GLU A 301 -4.28 -5.94 -18.04
C GLU A 301 -3.27 -5.11 -17.25
N GLU A 302 -3.69 -4.04 -16.58
CA GLU A 302 -2.76 -3.19 -15.84
C GLU A 302 -2.05 -3.96 -14.71
N TYR A 303 -2.74 -4.97 -14.15
CA TYR A 303 -2.19 -5.84 -13.12
C TYR A 303 -1.10 -6.76 -13.68
N MET A 304 -1.35 -7.38 -14.82
CA MET A 304 -0.41 -8.29 -15.49
C MET A 304 0.81 -7.56 -16.05
N LEU A 305 0.62 -6.32 -16.54
CA LEU A 305 1.68 -5.52 -17.12
C LEU A 305 2.56 -4.81 -16.05
N LYS A 306 2.40 -5.14 -14.77
CA LYS A 306 3.35 -4.77 -13.71
C LYS A 306 4.45 -5.81 -13.56
N ARG A 307 5.69 -5.35 -13.38
CA ARG A 307 6.87 -6.22 -13.20
C ARG A 307 6.69 -7.23 -12.07
N GLY A 308 7.31 -8.39 -12.24
CA GLY A 308 7.38 -9.44 -11.22
C GLY A 308 6.09 -10.24 -10.99
N ARG A 309 4.99 -9.91 -11.68
CA ARG A 309 3.71 -10.63 -11.57
C ARG A 309 3.69 -11.90 -12.39
N VAL A 310 4.07 -11.80 -13.67
CA VAL A 310 4.16 -12.94 -14.59
C VAL A 310 5.62 -13.40 -14.65
N LYS A 311 5.92 -14.50 -13.95
CA LYS A 311 7.28 -15.08 -13.87
C LYS A 311 7.58 -16.10 -14.97
N GLN A 312 6.56 -16.57 -15.67
CA GLN A 312 6.71 -17.56 -16.74
C GLN A 312 7.38 -16.91 -17.95
N LYS A 313 8.41 -17.56 -18.51
CA LYS A 313 9.08 -17.09 -19.72
C LYS A 313 8.19 -17.33 -20.94
N GLY A 314 8.23 -16.40 -21.89
CA GLY A 314 7.57 -16.57 -23.19
C GLY A 314 8.53 -17.13 -24.23
N TYR A 315 8.00 -17.85 -25.22
CA TYR A 315 8.79 -18.38 -26.33
C TYR A 315 8.15 -18.02 -27.66
N ALA A 316 8.92 -17.43 -28.57
CA ALA A 316 8.47 -17.06 -29.91
C ALA A 316 9.54 -17.41 -30.94
N ARG A 317 9.14 -17.65 -32.18
CA ARG A 317 10.02 -17.86 -33.31
C ARG A 317 9.70 -16.88 -34.42
N ILE A 318 10.73 -16.19 -34.88
CA ILE A 318 10.68 -15.34 -36.06
C ILE A 318 11.21 -16.16 -37.24
N SER A 319 10.34 -16.47 -38.19
CA SER A 319 10.75 -17.10 -39.45
C SER A 319 11.11 -16.02 -40.45
N THR A 320 12.37 -16.02 -40.90
CA THR A 320 12.89 -15.08 -41.90
C THR A 320 13.27 -15.80 -43.19
N ASN A 321 13.48 -15.06 -44.26
CA ASN A 321 13.99 -15.61 -45.53
C ASN A 321 15.40 -16.25 -45.41
N VAL A 322 16.18 -15.87 -44.39
CA VAL A 322 17.54 -16.37 -44.16
C VAL A 322 17.56 -17.52 -43.13
N GLY A 323 16.44 -17.76 -42.44
CA GLY A 323 16.27 -18.85 -41.47
C GLY A 323 15.40 -18.46 -40.28
N ASP A 324 15.23 -19.41 -39.37
CA ASP A 324 14.43 -19.22 -38.16
C ASP A 324 15.28 -18.70 -36.99
N VAL A 325 14.70 -17.80 -36.19
CA VAL A 325 15.29 -17.26 -34.97
C VAL A 325 14.34 -17.52 -33.81
N ASN A 326 14.78 -18.35 -32.86
CA ASN A 326 14.03 -18.64 -31.64
C ASN A 326 14.36 -17.61 -30.56
N LEU A 327 13.34 -17.13 -29.87
CA LEU A 327 13.42 -16.06 -28.88
C LEU A 327 12.85 -16.53 -27.55
N GLU A 328 13.60 -16.28 -26.48
CA GLU A 328 13.15 -16.31 -25.10
C GLU A 328 12.74 -14.89 -24.70
N LEU A 329 11.52 -14.75 -24.17
CA LEU A 329 10.95 -13.47 -23.74
C LEU A 329 10.89 -13.41 -22.22
N HIS A 330 11.44 -12.32 -21.66
CA HIS A 330 11.54 -12.11 -20.21
C HIS A 330 10.40 -11.24 -19.68
N THR A 331 9.26 -11.84 -19.42
CA THR A 331 8.05 -11.14 -18.92
C THR A 331 8.21 -10.58 -17.52
N GLU A 332 9.07 -11.19 -16.70
CA GLU A 332 9.27 -10.78 -15.31
C GLU A 332 9.83 -9.35 -15.22
N TYR A 333 10.78 -9.04 -16.10
CA TYR A 333 11.49 -7.77 -16.11
C TYR A 333 10.84 -6.74 -17.03
N ALA A 334 10.38 -7.14 -18.23
CA ALA A 334 9.82 -6.23 -19.23
C ALA A 334 8.43 -6.68 -19.73
N PRO A 335 7.41 -6.71 -18.85
CA PRO A 335 6.09 -7.24 -19.20
C PRO A 335 5.39 -6.41 -20.28
N LYS A 336 5.55 -5.07 -20.30
CA LYS A 336 4.89 -4.24 -21.32
C LYS A 336 5.48 -4.45 -22.70
N ALA A 337 6.81 -4.51 -22.79
CA ALA A 337 7.49 -4.78 -24.05
C ALA A 337 7.13 -6.17 -24.60
N VAL A 338 7.13 -7.20 -23.75
CA VAL A 338 6.77 -8.57 -24.16
C VAL A 338 5.30 -8.66 -24.58
N TRP A 339 4.38 -8.06 -23.82
CA TRP A 339 2.96 -8.02 -24.17
C TRP A 339 2.72 -7.37 -25.53
N ASN A 340 3.36 -6.22 -25.76
CA ASN A 340 3.29 -5.51 -27.04
C ASN A 340 3.79 -6.40 -28.19
N PHE A 341 4.95 -7.04 -28.02
CA PHE A 341 5.52 -7.92 -29.04
C PHE A 341 4.60 -9.12 -29.36
N ILE A 342 4.11 -9.83 -28.34
CA ILE A 342 3.23 -11.00 -28.52
C ILE A 342 1.91 -10.61 -29.19
N LYS A 343 1.29 -9.50 -28.77
CA LYS A 343 0.02 -9.06 -29.37
C LYS A 343 0.19 -8.59 -30.81
N LEU A 344 1.29 -7.90 -31.13
CA LEU A 344 1.61 -7.53 -32.51
C LEU A 344 1.90 -8.78 -33.38
N ALA A 345 2.62 -9.76 -32.85
CA ALA A 345 2.85 -11.04 -33.52
C ALA A 345 1.54 -11.79 -33.81
N LYS A 346 0.64 -11.92 -32.82
CA LYS A 346 -0.68 -12.55 -32.99
C LYS A 346 -1.59 -11.84 -33.99
N LYS A 347 -1.47 -10.51 -34.10
CA LYS A 347 -2.17 -9.72 -35.14
C LYS A 347 -1.57 -9.90 -36.54
N GLY A 348 -0.41 -10.54 -36.68
CA GLY A 348 0.32 -10.64 -37.94
C GLY A 348 1.01 -9.33 -38.36
N TYR A 349 1.25 -8.40 -37.43
CA TYR A 349 1.83 -7.08 -37.72
C TYR A 349 3.25 -7.16 -38.30
N TYR A 350 3.99 -8.20 -37.93
CA TYR A 350 5.37 -8.42 -38.39
C TYR A 350 5.48 -9.22 -39.69
N ARG A 351 4.36 -9.56 -40.33
CA ARG A 351 4.35 -10.32 -41.59
C ARG A 351 4.85 -9.47 -42.76
N ASP A 352 5.79 -10.00 -43.53
CA ASP A 352 6.49 -9.34 -44.64
C ASP A 352 7.25 -8.06 -44.25
N VAL A 353 7.58 -7.90 -42.96
CA VAL A 353 8.35 -6.76 -42.47
C VAL A 353 9.84 -6.96 -42.75
N THR A 354 10.47 -5.95 -43.35
CA THR A 354 11.91 -5.95 -43.67
C THR A 354 12.76 -5.52 -42.47
N PHE A 355 13.97 -6.06 -42.34
CA PHE A 355 15.02 -5.45 -41.53
C PHE A 355 15.65 -4.29 -42.29
N HIS A 356 15.32 -3.06 -41.90
CA HIS A 356 15.76 -1.85 -42.62
C HIS A 356 17.18 -1.40 -42.29
N ARG A 357 17.78 -1.92 -41.20
CA ARG A 357 19.13 -1.55 -40.76
C ARG A 357 19.88 -2.76 -40.20
N ASN A 358 21.02 -3.08 -40.78
CA ASN A 358 21.91 -4.17 -40.35
C ASN A 358 23.35 -3.65 -40.30
N ILE A 359 23.95 -3.66 -39.10
CA ILE A 359 25.34 -3.23 -38.89
C ILE A 359 26.13 -4.41 -38.33
N LYS A 360 27.07 -4.91 -39.12
CA LYS A 360 27.97 -6.01 -38.75
C LYS A 360 28.71 -5.72 -37.44
N GLY A 361 28.73 -6.68 -36.53
CA GLY A 361 29.34 -6.55 -35.20
C GLY A 361 28.62 -5.64 -34.20
N PHE A 362 27.49 -5.03 -34.59
CA PHE A 362 26.73 -4.12 -33.75
C PHE A 362 25.32 -4.67 -33.50
N MET A 363 24.37 -4.44 -34.40
CA MET A 363 23.00 -4.92 -34.27
C MET A 363 22.25 -4.94 -35.60
N ILE A 364 21.16 -5.69 -35.63
CA ILE A 364 20.16 -5.69 -36.70
C ILE A 364 18.84 -5.17 -36.13
N GLN A 365 18.23 -4.19 -36.82
CA GLN A 365 17.01 -3.51 -36.40
C GLN A 365 15.88 -3.77 -37.41
N GLY A 366 14.69 -4.04 -36.88
CA GLY A 366 13.48 -4.30 -37.65
C GLY A 366 12.22 -3.91 -36.88
N GLY A 367 11.07 -4.41 -37.33
CA GLY A 367 9.78 -4.16 -36.69
C GLY A 367 9.09 -2.86 -37.12
N ASP A 368 9.49 -2.27 -38.26
CA ASP A 368 8.81 -1.15 -38.91
C ASP A 368 8.13 -1.65 -40.20
N PRO A 369 6.78 -1.72 -40.26
CA PRO A 369 6.07 -2.14 -41.47
C PRO A 369 6.28 -1.23 -42.67
N SER A 370 6.63 0.04 -42.45
CA SER A 370 6.91 0.97 -43.55
C SER A 370 8.28 0.73 -44.18
N GLY A 371 9.19 0.02 -43.51
CA GLY A 371 10.58 -0.18 -43.95
C GLY A 371 11.44 1.09 -44.00
N THR A 372 10.90 2.24 -43.58
CA THR A 372 11.61 3.53 -43.61
C THR A 372 12.54 3.74 -42.41
N GLY A 373 12.32 2.98 -41.34
CA GLY A 373 13.02 3.07 -40.06
C GLY A 373 12.47 4.16 -39.12
N ARG A 374 11.46 4.92 -39.55
CA ARG A 374 10.82 5.97 -38.72
C ARG A 374 9.43 5.60 -38.24
N GLY A 375 8.82 4.55 -38.81
CA GLY A 375 7.46 4.13 -38.52
C GLY A 375 7.34 3.18 -37.33
N GLY A 376 6.20 2.52 -37.22
CA GLY A 376 5.91 1.55 -36.17
C GLY A 376 5.02 2.11 -35.06
N GLU A 377 4.02 1.32 -34.68
CA GLU A 377 3.02 1.67 -33.67
C GLU A 377 2.93 0.55 -32.63
N SER A 378 2.70 0.92 -31.37
CA SER A 378 2.43 -0.08 -30.33
C SER A 378 1.00 -0.62 -30.46
N ILE A 379 0.71 -1.71 -29.75
CA ILE A 379 -0.63 -2.27 -29.65
C ILE A 379 -1.67 -1.26 -29.10
N TRP A 380 -1.23 -0.27 -28.33
CA TRP A 380 -2.07 0.77 -27.73
C TRP A 380 -2.24 2.02 -28.63
N GLY A 381 -1.58 2.06 -29.79
CA GLY A 381 -1.56 3.25 -30.67
C GLY A 381 -0.81 4.45 -30.08
N LYS A 382 -0.07 4.26 -28.97
CA LYS A 382 0.70 5.30 -28.27
C LYS A 382 2.06 4.75 -27.84
N TYR A 383 3.05 5.61 -27.66
CA TYR A 383 4.32 5.18 -27.10
C TYR A 383 4.16 4.69 -25.65
N PHE A 384 4.95 3.69 -25.26
CA PHE A 384 4.96 3.17 -23.89
C PHE A 384 6.32 3.37 -23.21
N ASN A 385 6.27 3.33 -21.87
CA ASN A 385 7.40 3.63 -21.00
C ASN A 385 8.55 2.63 -21.13
N ASP A 386 9.76 3.09 -20.85
CA ASP A 386 10.94 2.23 -20.77
C ASP A 386 10.95 1.38 -19.49
N GLU A 387 11.45 0.16 -19.60
CA GLU A 387 11.46 -0.82 -18.52
C GLU A 387 12.89 -1.25 -18.14
N PHE A 388 13.69 -0.35 -17.52
CA PHE A 388 15.11 -0.63 -17.18
C PHE A 388 15.39 -1.36 -15.86
N GLU A 389 14.40 -1.56 -14.98
CA GLU A 389 14.61 -2.14 -13.66
C GLU A 389 14.76 -3.67 -13.77
N GLY A 390 16.01 -4.15 -13.75
CA GLY A 390 16.33 -5.56 -13.75
C GLY A 390 17.85 -5.82 -13.81
N PRO A 391 18.28 -7.08 -13.66
CA PRO A 391 19.68 -7.46 -13.84
C PRO A 391 20.09 -7.52 -15.32
N LEU A 392 19.13 -7.41 -16.25
CA LEU A 392 19.36 -7.53 -17.68
C LEU A 392 20.25 -6.39 -18.19
N LYS A 393 21.32 -6.77 -18.87
CA LYS A 393 22.28 -5.87 -19.52
C LYS A 393 22.59 -6.39 -20.92
N HIS A 394 23.06 -5.51 -21.79
CA HIS A 394 23.53 -5.87 -23.13
C HIS A 394 24.94 -6.46 -23.06
N ASP A 395 25.11 -7.57 -22.34
CA ASP A 395 26.41 -8.20 -22.13
C ASP A 395 26.64 -9.40 -23.07
N SER A 396 25.57 -9.90 -23.71
CA SER A 396 25.59 -11.11 -24.54
C SER A 396 25.13 -10.86 -25.98
N ARG A 397 25.72 -11.60 -26.92
CA ARG A 397 25.20 -11.70 -28.31
C ARG A 397 23.80 -12.31 -28.26
N GLY A 398 22.90 -11.84 -29.12
CA GLY A 398 21.51 -12.30 -29.16
C GLY A 398 20.57 -11.56 -28.18
N THR A 399 21.04 -10.51 -27.49
CA THR A 399 20.15 -9.69 -26.66
C THR A 399 19.12 -8.96 -27.54
N LEU A 400 17.84 -9.09 -27.18
CA LEU A 400 16.70 -8.48 -27.87
C LEU A 400 16.18 -7.28 -27.08
N SER A 401 16.14 -6.12 -27.74
CA SER A 401 15.81 -4.84 -27.12
C SER A 401 14.91 -3.97 -27.98
N MET A 402 14.11 -3.11 -27.35
CA MET A 402 13.25 -2.14 -28.04
C MET A 402 14.06 -0.97 -28.59
N ALA A 403 13.79 -0.58 -29.84
CA ALA A 403 14.31 0.66 -30.40
C ALA A 403 13.45 1.85 -29.96
N ASN A 404 14.10 2.96 -29.62
CA ASN A 404 13.42 4.18 -29.18
C ASN A 404 14.08 5.43 -29.78
N LYS A 405 13.37 6.56 -29.69
CA LYS A 405 13.83 7.89 -30.15
C LYS A 405 14.15 8.82 -28.96
N GLY A 406 14.19 8.27 -27.75
CA GLY A 406 14.28 9.00 -26.50
C GLY A 406 13.56 8.25 -25.37
N LYS A 407 13.56 8.83 -24.17
CA LYS A 407 12.93 8.23 -22.98
C LYS A 407 11.43 8.01 -23.20
N ASN A 408 10.92 6.83 -22.87
CA ASN A 408 9.51 6.43 -22.95
C ASN A 408 8.89 6.54 -24.36
N THR A 409 9.68 6.28 -25.41
CA THR A 409 9.22 6.34 -26.81
C THR A 409 9.21 4.97 -27.51
N ASN A 410 8.93 3.89 -26.76
CA ASN A 410 8.90 2.55 -27.35
C ASN A 410 7.63 2.36 -28.20
N SER A 411 7.80 1.75 -29.37
CA SER A 411 6.73 1.44 -30.34
C SER A 411 6.72 -0.06 -30.71
N SER A 412 6.84 -0.41 -31.99
CA SER A 412 6.94 -1.80 -32.48
C SER A 412 8.36 -2.20 -32.87
N GLN A 413 9.26 -1.24 -33.02
CA GLN A 413 10.61 -1.47 -33.52
C GLN A 413 11.49 -2.13 -32.45
N PHE A 414 12.27 -3.12 -32.86
CA PHE A 414 13.21 -3.83 -32.01
C PHE A 414 14.53 -4.07 -32.74
N PHE A 415 15.57 -4.39 -31.98
CA PHE A 415 16.85 -4.79 -32.53
C PHE A 415 17.42 -5.99 -31.77
N ILE A 416 18.23 -6.77 -32.49
CA ILE A 416 18.99 -7.90 -31.96
C ILE A 416 20.48 -7.52 -31.99
N ALA A 417 21.14 -7.62 -30.84
CA ALA A 417 22.55 -7.29 -30.71
C ALA A 417 23.45 -8.45 -31.16
N TYR A 418 24.48 -8.15 -31.96
CA TYR A 418 25.49 -9.14 -32.37
C TYR A 418 26.66 -9.27 -31.38
N ARG A 419 26.81 -8.31 -30.47
CA ARG A 419 27.87 -8.25 -29.47
C ARG A 419 27.32 -7.68 -28.16
N ALA A 420 28.08 -7.79 -27.08
CA ALA A 420 27.91 -6.97 -25.88
C ALA A 420 27.98 -5.46 -26.23
N LEU A 421 26.95 -4.70 -25.87
CA LEU A 421 26.79 -3.26 -26.15
C LEU A 421 26.52 -2.48 -24.84
N PRO A 422 27.52 -2.34 -23.95
CA PRO A 422 27.30 -1.75 -22.63
C PRO A 422 26.83 -0.28 -22.66
N HIS A 423 27.08 0.44 -23.75
CA HIS A 423 26.65 1.84 -23.92
C HIS A 423 25.15 2.02 -24.19
N LEU A 424 24.43 0.92 -24.48
CA LEU A 424 22.96 0.87 -24.65
C LEU A 424 22.24 0.50 -23.35
N ASN A 425 22.99 0.14 -22.29
CA ASN A 425 22.43 -0.14 -20.98
C ASN A 425 21.68 1.08 -20.43
N ASN A 426 20.51 0.85 -19.82
CA ASN A 426 19.61 1.88 -19.29
C ASN A 426 19.10 2.91 -20.32
N LYS A 427 19.27 2.64 -21.62
CA LYS A 427 18.71 3.44 -22.71
C LYS A 427 17.65 2.70 -23.49
N HIS A 428 17.84 1.40 -23.70
CA HIS A 428 16.89 0.53 -24.42
C HIS A 428 16.36 -0.55 -23.50
N THR A 429 15.05 -0.81 -23.60
CA THR A 429 14.38 -1.84 -22.82
C THR A 429 14.74 -3.20 -23.37
N ILE A 430 15.41 -4.03 -22.57
CA ILE A 430 15.71 -5.44 -22.91
C ILE A 430 14.48 -6.27 -22.52
N PHE A 431 13.95 -7.03 -23.47
CA PHE A 431 12.74 -7.84 -23.24
C PHE A 431 12.89 -9.31 -23.63
N GLY A 432 14.02 -9.70 -24.20
CA GLY A 432 14.29 -11.09 -24.50
C GLY A 432 15.74 -11.39 -24.89
N HIS A 433 15.97 -12.65 -25.22
CA HIS A 433 17.24 -13.17 -25.70
C HIS A 433 17.00 -14.20 -26.80
N VAL A 434 17.86 -14.25 -27.80
CA VAL A 434 17.83 -15.31 -28.82
C VAL A 434 18.28 -16.61 -28.17
N ILE A 435 17.50 -17.68 -28.35
CA ILE A 435 17.87 -19.01 -27.89
C ILE A 435 18.74 -19.61 -28.98
N ASP A 436 20.04 -19.66 -28.71
CA ASP A 436 20.97 -20.42 -29.53
C ASP A 436 20.93 -21.88 -29.06
N ASP A 437 20.66 -22.81 -29.99
CA ASP A 437 20.91 -24.23 -29.74
C ASP A 437 22.39 -24.42 -29.32
N PRO A 438 22.70 -25.35 -28.41
CA PRO A 438 24.00 -25.47 -27.73
C PRO A 438 25.19 -25.90 -28.62
N THR A 439 25.06 -25.80 -29.95
CA THR A 439 26.13 -26.06 -30.92
C THR A 439 26.63 -24.72 -31.45
N PRO A 440 27.96 -24.53 -31.65
CA PRO A 440 28.59 -23.23 -31.56
C PRO A 440 28.09 -22.33 -32.70
N SER A 441 27.46 -21.22 -32.30
CA SER A 441 26.92 -20.16 -33.15
C SER A 441 25.59 -20.49 -33.82
N SER A 442 24.53 -19.76 -33.45
CA SER A 442 23.31 -19.68 -34.27
C SER A 442 23.68 -19.36 -35.71
N THR A 443 23.55 -20.38 -36.56
CA THR A 443 23.87 -20.31 -37.98
C THR A 443 23.08 -19.17 -38.61
N THR A 444 21.83 -18.98 -38.18
CA THR A 444 20.96 -17.91 -38.65
C THR A 444 21.48 -16.51 -38.28
N LEU A 445 21.87 -16.27 -37.01
CA LEU A 445 22.39 -14.95 -36.62
C LEU A 445 23.70 -14.59 -37.33
N ASN A 446 24.56 -15.58 -37.55
CA ASN A 446 25.77 -15.37 -38.33
C ASN A 446 25.47 -15.08 -39.81
N ASN A 447 24.50 -15.78 -40.39
CA ASN A 447 24.06 -15.53 -41.76
C ASN A 447 23.44 -14.13 -41.90
N LEU A 448 22.67 -13.68 -40.91
CA LEU A 448 22.12 -12.32 -40.84
C LEU A 448 23.23 -11.26 -40.71
N GLU A 449 24.29 -11.54 -39.95
CA GLU A 449 25.42 -10.63 -39.78
C GLU A 449 26.33 -10.56 -41.02
N LEU A 450 26.53 -11.68 -41.71
CA LEU A 450 27.33 -11.77 -42.93
C LEU A 450 26.60 -11.26 -44.18
N HIS A 451 25.29 -11.01 -44.07
CA HIS A 451 24.47 -10.55 -45.17
C HIS A 451 25.00 -9.23 -45.77
N PRO A 452 25.07 -9.09 -47.11
CA PRO A 452 25.56 -7.86 -47.74
C PRO A 452 24.68 -6.67 -47.36
N THR A 453 25.31 -5.54 -47.04
CA THR A 453 24.62 -4.28 -46.68
C THR A 453 25.18 -3.12 -47.49
N ASN A 454 24.33 -2.14 -47.76
CA ASN A 454 24.76 -0.90 -48.38
C ASN A 454 25.58 -0.07 -47.37
N PRO A 455 26.81 0.39 -47.72
CA PRO A 455 27.68 1.09 -46.80
C PRO A 455 27.15 2.47 -46.35
N THR A 456 26.26 3.10 -47.13
CA THR A 456 25.75 4.45 -46.83
C THR A 456 24.48 4.40 -45.98
N THR A 457 23.55 3.49 -46.29
CA THR A 457 22.25 3.39 -45.61
C THR A 457 22.18 2.28 -44.57
N ASN A 458 23.19 1.40 -44.51
CA ASN A 458 23.21 0.18 -43.70
C ASN A 458 22.00 -0.75 -43.94
N ARG A 459 21.34 -0.62 -45.09
CA ARG A 459 20.20 -1.47 -45.47
C ARG A 459 20.72 -2.75 -46.12
N PRO A 460 20.19 -3.94 -45.75
CA PRO A 460 20.59 -5.20 -46.39
C PRO A 460 20.10 -5.29 -47.83
N THR A 461 20.95 -5.79 -48.72
CA THR A 461 20.62 -6.04 -50.14
C THR A 461 21.13 -7.43 -50.51
N PRO A 462 20.27 -8.42 -50.82
CA PRO A 462 18.79 -8.38 -50.88
C PRO A 462 18.08 -8.08 -49.55
N ASP A 463 16.81 -7.67 -49.59
CA ASP A 463 16.07 -7.37 -48.37
C ASP A 463 15.86 -8.64 -47.52
N ILE A 464 16.17 -8.57 -46.22
CA ILE A 464 15.85 -9.62 -45.24
C ILE A 464 14.44 -9.36 -44.73
N ARG A 465 13.54 -10.33 -44.88
CA ARG A 465 12.12 -10.19 -44.51
C ARG A 465 11.72 -11.21 -43.48
N ILE A 466 10.81 -10.80 -42.60
CA ILE A 466 10.12 -11.65 -41.65
C ILE A 466 8.91 -12.25 -42.37
N THR A 467 8.94 -13.55 -42.61
CA THR A 467 7.84 -14.29 -43.24
C THR A 467 6.68 -14.44 -42.27
N ASP A 468 6.96 -14.84 -41.03
CA ASP A 468 5.96 -15.02 -39.98
C ASP A 468 6.60 -14.97 -38.59
N VAL A 469 5.77 -14.69 -37.58
CA VAL A 469 6.17 -14.73 -36.16
C VAL A 469 5.22 -15.66 -35.40
N THR A 470 5.69 -16.86 -35.09
CA THR A 470 4.91 -17.86 -34.36
C THR A 470 5.22 -17.80 -32.87
N VAL A 471 4.20 -17.55 -32.04
CA VAL A 471 4.33 -17.58 -30.57
C VAL A 471 4.02 -19.01 -30.09
N PHE A 472 5.00 -19.67 -29.45
CA PHE A 472 4.85 -21.03 -28.94
C PHE A 472 4.23 -21.05 -27.55
N VAL A 473 4.74 -20.20 -26.66
CA VAL A 473 4.29 -20.10 -25.28
C VAL A 473 3.93 -18.65 -25.01
N ASP A 474 2.64 -18.40 -24.83
CA ASP A 474 2.13 -17.11 -24.35
C ASP A 474 1.97 -17.17 -22.81
N PRO A 475 2.89 -16.55 -22.07
CA PRO A 475 2.89 -16.59 -20.59
C PRO A 475 1.69 -15.84 -20.01
N PHE A 476 1.07 -14.94 -20.76
CA PHE A 476 -0.06 -14.17 -20.28
C PHE A 476 -1.38 -14.94 -20.39
N GLU A 477 -1.55 -15.74 -21.43
CA GLU A 477 -2.73 -16.61 -21.58
C GLU A 477 -2.70 -17.75 -20.55
N GLU A 478 -1.52 -18.32 -20.29
CA GLU A 478 -1.37 -19.31 -19.22
C GLU A 478 -1.72 -18.71 -17.85
N PHE A 479 -1.24 -17.50 -17.56
CA PHE A 479 -1.57 -16.78 -16.33
C PHE A 479 -3.08 -16.52 -16.20
N LEU A 480 -3.73 -16.05 -17.25
CA LEU A 480 -5.19 -15.83 -17.26
C LEU A 480 -5.96 -17.13 -17.06
N LYS A 481 -5.53 -18.21 -17.71
CA LYS A 481 -6.15 -19.54 -17.56
C LYS A 481 -6.00 -20.06 -16.14
N GLN A 482 -4.81 -19.94 -15.54
CA GLN A 482 -4.59 -20.31 -14.13
C GLN A 482 -5.54 -19.54 -13.21
N LYS A 483 -5.61 -18.22 -13.37
CA LYS A 483 -6.52 -17.37 -12.59
C LYS A 483 -7.99 -17.79 -12.75
N GLN A 484 -8.47 -18.01 -13.97
CA GLN A 484 -9.83 -18.46 -14.22
C GLN A 484 -10.10 -19.81 -13.54
N THR A 485 -9.14 -20.73 -13.54
CA THR A 485 -9.29 -22.01 -12.83
C THR A 485 -9.33 -21.83 -11.32
N GLU A 486 -8.55 -20.91 -10.74
CA GLU A 486 -8.60 -20.61 -9.31
C GLU A 486 -9.93 -19.95 -8.91
N GLU A 487 -10.42 -19.00 -9.71
CA GLU A 487 -11.73 -18.37 -9.48
C GLU A 487 -12.88 -19.38 -9.61
N ALA A 488 -12.80 -20.29 -10.58
CA ALA A 488 -13.80 -21.35 -10.75
C ALA A 488 -13.76 -22.37 -9.60
N LYS A 489 -12.57 -22.71 -9.09
CA LYS A 489 -12.41 -23.51 -7.87
C LYS A 489 -12.96 -22.80 -6.64
N ALA A 490 -12.65 -21.51 -6.47
CA ALA A 490 -13.16 -20.70 -5.36
C ALA A 490 -14.69 -20.52 -5.39
N LYS A 491 -15.28 -20.53 -6.59
CA LYS A 491 -16.73 -20.49 -6.81
C LYS A 491 -17.40 -21.88 -6.76
N GLY A 492 -16.65 -22.95 -6.48
CA GLY A 492 -17.17 -24.32 -6.36
C GLY A 492 -17.67 -24.94 -7.67
N GLN A 493 -17.23 -24.43 -8.83
CA GLN A 493 -17.76 -24.80 -10.15
C GLN A 493 -16.93 -25.87 -10.87
N ILE A 494 -15.76 -26.24 -10.32
CA ILE A 494 -14.95 -27.37 -10.79
C ILE A 494 -14.83 -28.33 -9.62
N VAL A 495 -15.75 -29.30 -9.57
CA VAL A 495 -15.70 -30.41 -8.63
C VAL A 495 -14.78 -31.46 -9.24
N ASN A 496 -13.77 -31.88 -8.48
CA ASN A 496 -12.97 -33.04 -8.84
C ASN A 496 -13.93 -34.26 -8.78
N PRO A 497 -14.04 -35.12 -9.80
CA PRO A 497 -15.04 -36.20 -9.82
C PRO A 497 -14.95 -37.14 -8.61
N GLU A 498 -13.75 -37.28 -8.04
CA GLU A 498 -13.49 -38.06 -6.83
C GLU A 498 -14.08 -37.41 -5.55
N GLU A 499 -14.06 -36.08 -5.45
CA GLU A 499 -14.63 -35.34 -4.30
C GLU A 499 -16.17 -35.32 -4.36
N GLU A 500 -16.73 -35.36 -5.56
CA GLU A 500 -18.17 -35.47 -5.78
C GLU A 500 -18.68 -36.86 -5.36
N GLU A 501 -17.91 -37.90 -5.67
CA GLU A 501 -18.20 -39.27 -5.23
C GLU A 501 -18.04 -39.43 -3.71
N GLU A 502 -17.03 -38.80 -3.11
CA GLU A 502 -16.83 -38.81 -1.65
C GLU A 502 -17.92 -38.03 -0.91
N ASN A 503 -18.33 -36.87 -1.42
CA ASN A 503 -19.45 -36.10 -0.86
C ASN A 503 -20.79 -36.82 -1.03
N ALA A 504 -21.00 -37.52 -2.16
CA ALA A 504 -22.18 -38.37 -2.35
C ALA A 504 -22.20 -39.54 -1.34
N ARG A 505 -21.05 -40.18 -1.10
CA ARG A 505 -20.91 -41.24 -0.08
C ARG A 505 -21.15 -40.71 1.33
N ARG A 506 -20.60 -39.55 1.69
CA ARG A 506 -20.86 -38.89 2.99
C ARG A 506 -22.34 -38.52 3.15
N ALA A 507 -23.00 -38.05 2.09
CA ALA A 507 -24.43 -37.75 2.10
C ALA A 507 -25.31 -39.02 2.21
N GLU A 508 -24.83 -40.17 1.72
CA GLU A 508 -25.49 -41.46 1.95
C GLU A 508 -25.28 -41.98 3.37
N ASP A 509 -24.09 -41.82 3.94
CA ASP A 509 -23.78 -42.21 5.32
C ASP A 509 -24.57 -41.37 6.33
N ASP A 510 -24.77 -40.06 6.07
CA ASP A 510 -25.60 -39.17 6.88
C ASP A 510 -27.10 -39.54 6.86
N ARG A 511 -27.54 -40.40 5.92
CA ARG A 511 -28.90 -40.97 5.91
C ARG A 511 -29.03 -42.24 6.76
N ILE A 512 -27.97 -42.67 7.44
CA ILE A 512 -28.00 -43.85 8.32
C ILE A 512 -27.95 -43.36 9.77
N THR A 513 -29.03 -43.60 10.52
CA THR A 513 -29.04 -43.28 11.95
C THR A 513 -28.12 -44.20 12.72
N TRP A 514 -27.69 -43.78 13.92
CA TRP A 514 -26.87 -44.55 14.87
C TRP A 514 -27.36 -46.00 15.16
N THR A 515 -28.64 -46.31 14.86
CA THR A 515 -29.23 -47.66 15.00
C THR A 515 -29.15 -48.52 13.72
N GLY A 516 -28.45 -48.06 12.68
CA GLY A 516 -28.30 -48.75 11.39
C GLY A 516 -29.52 -48.67 10.47
N LYS A 517 -30.57 -47.93 10.85
CA LYS A 517 -31.77 -47.76 10.02
C LYS A 517 -31.60 -46.56 9.09
N ARG A 518 -31.78 -46.79 7.78
CA ARG A 518 -31.82 -45.74 6.75
C ARG A 518 -33.04 -44.85 6.96
N VAL A 519 -32.81 -43.54 7.05
CA VAL A 519 -33.85 -42.52 7.02
C VAL A 519 -34.44 -42.51 5.61
N ARG A 520 -35.69 -42.98 5.46
CA ARG A 520 -36.42 -42.82 4.19
C ARG A 520 -36.67 -41.33 3.98
N GLY A 521 -36.16 -40.80 2.87
CA GLY A 521 -36.37 -39.42 2.47
C GLY A 521 -37.87 -39.11 2.30
N ALA A 522 -38.23 -37.87 2.56
CA ALA A 522 -39.60 -37.36 2.40
C ALA A 522 -40.06 -37.53 0.95
N GLY A 523 -40.97 -38.48 0.74
CA GLY A 523 -41.76 -38.64 -0.47
C GLY A 523 -43.20 -38.92 -0.06
N THR A 524 -44.10 -38.01 -0.42
CA THR A 524 -45.53 -38.22 -0.67
C THR A 524 -46.33 -39.08 0.31
N GLY A 525 -47.22 -38.43 1.08
CA GLY A 525 -48.56 -38.96 1.34
C GLY A 525 -48.89 -39.52 2.74
N ALA A 526 -49.82 -38.83 3.40
CA ALA A 526 -50.89 -39.33 4.30
C ALA A 526 -50.64 -39.54 5.81
N LYS A 527 -51.39 -38.70 6.58
CA LYS A 527 -52.08 -38.85 7.89
C LYS A 527 -51.27 -39.25 9.14
N ASP A 528 -51.07 -38.33 10.11
CA ASP A 528 -51.91 -38.06 11.32
C ASP A 528 -51.58 -39.06 12.46
N GLU A 529 -51.30 -38.76 13.74
CA GLU A 529 -51.55 -37.64 14.66
C GLU A 529 -50.36 -37.50 15.66
N GLY A 530 -50.25 -36.35 16.33
CA GLY A 530 -49.97 -36.32 17.78
C GLY A 530 -48.67 -35.68 18.33
N SER A 531 -48.86 -34.54 19.02
CA SER A 531 -47.96 -33.84 19.98
C SER A 531 -46.92 -32.87 19.40
N GLY A 532 -46.85 -31.58 19.77
CA GLY A 532 -47.54 -30.77 20.77
C GLY A 532 -46.70 -29.50 21.01
N GLY A 533 -47.23 -28.31 20.70
CA GLY A 533 -46.50 -27.04 20.83
C GLY A 533 -47.43 -25.84 20.97
N VAL A 534 -47.27 -25.13 22.08
CA VAL A 534 -48.16 -24.09 22.64
C VAL A 534 -48.15 -22.82 21.77
N GLY A 535 -49.00 -22.78 20.74
CA GLY A 535 -49.16 -21.59 19.89
C GLY A 535 -50.58 -21.36 19.34
N LYS A 536 -51.53 -22.26 19.60
CA LYS A 536 -52.89 -22.19 19.05
C LYS A 536 -53.89 -21.40 19.90
N TYR A 537 -53.65 -21.26 21.20
CA TYR A 537 -54.63 -20.65 22.12
C TYR A 537 -54.74 -19.12 22.03
N LEU A 538 -53.74 -18.43 21.46
CA LEU A 538 -53.82 -16.98 21.26
C LEU A 538 -54.65 -16.58 20.04
N LYS A 539 -54.84 -17.49 19.09
CA LYS A 539 -55.52 -17.21 17.81
C LYS A 539 -57.00 -17.59 17.83
N ALA A 540 -57.40 -18.50 18.72
CA ALA A 540 -58.79 -18.90 18.92
C ALA A 540 -59.59 -17.88 19.76
N ALA A 541 -58.98 -17.28 20.79
CA ALA A 541 -59.64 -16.27 21.64
C ALA A 541 -59.93 -14.93 20.94
N LEU A 542 -59.29 -14.66 19.81
CA LEU A 542 -59.53 -13.47 18.97
C LEU A 542 -60.61 -13.68 17.92
N ALA A 543 -60.93 -14.94 17.58
CA ALA A 543 -61.96 -15.28 16.60
C ALA A 543 -63.35 -15.44 17.23
N GLU A 544 -63.45 -15.86 18.50
CA GLU A 544 -64.73 -15.98 19.22
C GLU A 544 -65.30 -14.64 19.72
N ARG A 545 -64.60 -13.52 19.54
CA ARG A 545 -65.07 -12.18 19.92
C ARG A 545 -65.71 -11.39 18.77
N ALA A 546 -65.83 -11.99 17.59
CA ALA A 546 -66.27 -11.34 16.35
C ALA A 546 -67.52 -11.97 15.70
N GLU A 547 -68.16 -12.95 16.33
CA GLU A 547 -69.35 -13.65 15.78
C GLU A 547 -70.62 -13.55 16.66
N GLN A 548 -70.66 -12.64 17.63
CA GLN A 548 -71.89 -12.33 18.36
C GLN A 548 -72.06 -10.82 18.44
N GLU A 549 -72.85 -10.27 17.51
CA GLU A 549 -73.68 -9.05 17.61
C GLU A 549 -73.87 -8.41 16.21
N GLU A 550 -74.82 -8.93 15.43
CA GLU A 550 -75.57 -8.12 14.46
C GLU A 550 -77.05 -8.50 14.60
N ASP A 551 -77.85 -7.62 15.23
CA ASP A 551 -79.27 -7.36 14.97
C ASP A 551 -79.78 -6.33 16.00
N GLU A 552 -79.80 -5.03 15.66
CA GLU A 552 -80.99 -4.15 15.72
C GLU A 552 -80.64 -2.67 15.43
N ILE A 553 -81.49 -2.04 14.63
CA ILE A 553 -81.47 -0.68 14.08
C ILE A 553 -81.94 0.33 15.16
N VAL A 554 -81.34 1.54 15.29
CA VAL A 554 -81.94 2.89 15.05
C VAL A 554 -80.91 4.06 15.14
N GLU A 555 -80.96 4.95 14.14
CA GLU A 555 -80.81 6.43 14.13
C GLU A 555 -79.70 7.24 14.85
N PHE A 556 -79.00 8.04 14.00
CA PHE A 556 -78.74 9.50 14.05
C PHE A 556 -77.47 10.13 14.71
N VAL A 557 -76.73 10.84 13.82
CA VAL A 557 -75.98 12.13 13.92
C VAL A 557 -74.46 12.13 14.27
N ASP A 558 -73.69 12.60 13.27
CA ASP A 558 -72.42 13.39 13.18
C ASP A 558 -71.22 13.04 14.10
N ASP A 559 -69.95 12.98 13.67
CA ASP A 559 -69.17 13.86 12.79
C ASP A 559 -67.89 13.13 12.25
N GLU A 560 -67.29 13.66 11.16
CA GLU A 560 -66.18 13.15 10.32
C GLU A 560 -64.92 12.56 11.01
N PRO A 561 -64.15 11.69 10.29
CA PRO A 561 -62.88 12.16 9.69
C PRO A 561 -62.43 11.51 8.34
N GLU A 562 -61.41 12.17 7.77
CA GLU A 562 -60.78 12.16 6.44
C GLU A 562 -60.32 10.82 5.77
N PRO A 563 -60.15 10.80 4.43
CA PRO A 563 -59.85 9.58 3.65
C PRO A 563 -58.35 9.33 3.33
N GLU A 564 -57.98 8.04 3.30
CA GLU A 564 -56.70 7.51 2.80
C GLU A 564 -56.65 7.38 1.25
N PRO A 565 -55.46 7.49 0.60
CA PRO A 565 -55.35 7.43 -0.85
C PRO A 565 -55.14 6.01 -1.43
N MET A 566 -55.80 5.77 -2.56
CA MET A 566 -55.74 4.54 -3.36
C MET A 566 -54.47 4.41 -4.23
N ARG A 567 -54.01 3.17 -4.38
CA ARG A 567 -52.95 2.67 -5.27
C ARG A 567 -53.21 2.93 -6.77
N LYS A 568 -52.15 3.06 -7.58
CA LYS A 568 -52.11 2.45 -8.94
C LYS A 568 -50.71 2.20 -9.52
N LYS A 569 -50.73 1.29 -10.51
CA LYS A 569 -49.70 0.42 -11.11
C LYS A 569 -48.59 1.07 -11.97
N PHE A 570 -47.60 0.23 -12.22
CA PHE A 570 -46.36 0.31 -13.02
C PHE A 570 -46.52 0.41 -14.56
N LYS A 571 -45.64 1.19 -15.21
CA LYS A 571 -45.03 1.08 -16.59
C LYS A 571 -44.16 2.36 -16.75
N GLY A 572 -42.96 2.43 -17.33
CA GLY A 572 -42.25 1.64 -18.31
C GLY A 572 -41.85 2.53 -19.50
N GLY A 573 -40.62 3.09 -19.49
CA GLY A 573 -39.85 3.56 -20.67
C GLY A 573 -40.04 5.00 -21.20
N GLY A 574 -38.91 5.69 -21.42
CA GLY A 574 -38.74 6.67 -22.50
C GLY A 574 -38.40 8.12 -22.11
N GLY A 575 -37.39 8.69 -22.79
CA GLY A 575 -37.43 10.10 -23.18
C GLY A 575 -36.36 11.04 -22.61
N PHE A 576 -35.28 11.22 -23.37
CA PHE A 576 -34.32 12.32 -23.28
C PHE A 576 -35.05 13.66 -23.47
N GLY A 577 -34.90 14.58 -22.51
CA GLY A 577 -35.58 15.88 -22.49
C GLY A 577 -34.72 17.03 -23.00
N ASP A 578 -35.36 17.90 -23.75
CA ASP A 578 -34.91 19.10 -24.45
C ASP A 578 -34.15 20.13 -23.57
N PHE A 579 -33.12 20.78 -24.13
CA PHE A 579 -32.23 21.77 -23.48
C PHE A 579 -32.40 23.17 -24.07
N SER A 580 -33.58 23.50 -24.60
CA SER A 580 -33.85 24.80 -25.22
C SER A 580 -34.09 25.96 -24.23
N SER A 581 -33.54 25.92 -23.02
CA SER A 581 -33.71 27.00 -22.02
C SER A 581 -32.41 27.42 -21.35
N TRP A 582 -31.29 27.28 -22.04
CA TRP A 582 -30.01 27.86 -21.60
C TRP A 582 -29.51 28.80 -22.70
N ASP A 583 -30.16 29.97 -22.78
CA ASP A 583 -29.58 31.19 -23.34
C ASP A 583 -29.09 32.08 -22.21
#